data_AF-A0A9E1N0R5-F1
#
_entry.id   AF-A0A9E1N0R5-F1
#
_cell.length_a   1.000
_cell.length_b   1.000
_cell.length_c   1.000
_cell.angle_alpha   90.00
_cell.angle_beta   90.00
_cell.angle_gamma   90.00
#
_symmetry.space_group_name_H-M   'P 1'
#
loop_
_entity.id
_entity.type
_entity.pdbx_description
1 polymer ?
#
loop_
_entity_poly.entity_id
_entity_poly.type
_entity_poly.pdbx_seq_one_letter_code
_entity_poly.pdbx_strand_id
1 'polypeptide(L)'
;VRQFLASLMGPATWENVTRLVTVSAGSEEATYKTTARSLDVPGFLAALGQEAGATTMPALVPGKAESSGVEVQALSFEAEEKETRPPQRYTEAQLLRMMETAGEMVEEEEFSDAMKGRGLGTPATRADIIERLVGPTSYARRVDGRLGPTSKAMRLMDVLQRVDVPVLASPELTGQWEFGLREVEEGHIPRQTQYDRLVEFARELTEALTGFQHDQLYLSEPPLGECPACGKGEVRESVWGYQCSLNTGKDGPCNFIIWKDRAGRYMDRLLVSNLLEKRQVGPISGFVGRGGRTSVGMLELMRDEEKEKWIVNLTYGQEEEGDREPEEVVGPLWPCPAHDDCQIVETNYRFVCEQLLQGKIRTGGPILPKQVCKRDMLPDEVAGFFGEPGRTEILEDFISRFGRPFKGALVRKKTGKHSFEFPPRPKKAAKKTDAKKTTTKKATAKKATAAKKATAKKTTTAKKTTVAKKTAAAKKTTAAKKTT
;
A
#
# COMPACT_ATOMS: atom_id res chain seq x y z
N VAL A 1 -0.16 18.34 -24.23
CA VAL A 1 -0.07 19.60 -24.99
C VAL A 1 0.71 20.67 -24.24
N ARG A 2 0.26 21.14 -23.06
CA ARG A 2 0.99 22.16 -22.27
C ARG A 2 2.44 21.77 -21.94
N GLN A 3 2.68 20.53 -21.51
CA GLN A 3 4.04 20.02 -21.23
C GLN A 3 4.97 20.07 -22.46
N PHE A 4 4.42 19.77 -23.64
CA PHE A 4 5.17 19.78 -24.89
C PHE A 4 5.53 21.21 -25.31
N LEU A 5 4.56 22.14 -25.23
CA LEU A 5 4.81 23.55 -25.50
C LEU A 5 5.85 24.12 -24.54
N ALA A 6 5.76 23.79 -23.24
CA ALA A 6 6.72 24.20 -22.22
C ALA A 6 8.17 23.76 -22.56
N SER A 7 8.37 22.55 -23.10
CA SER A 7 9.72 22.09 -23.50
C SER A 7 10.37 22.86 -24.65
N LEU A 8 9.59 23.63 -25.41
CA LEU A 8 10.07 24.46 -26.53
C LEU A 8 10.30 25.93 -26.12
N MET A 9 9.97 26.29 -24.88
CA MET A 9 10.07 27.66 -24.38
C MET A 9 11.39 27.89 -23.65
N GLY A 10 11.76 29.16 -23.49
CA GLY A 10 12.95 29.56 -22.72
C GLY A 10 12.85 29.23 -21.23
N PRO A 11 13.99 29.23 -20.52
CA PRO A 11 14.02 28.99 -19.08
C PRO A 11 13.28 30.08 -18.30
N ALA A 12 12.77 29.73 -17.13
CA ALA A 12 12.24 30.69 -16.16
C ALA A 12 13.40 31.37 -15.40
N THR A 13 13.40 32.69 -15.28
CA THR A 13 14.37 33.44 -14.47
C THR A 13 13.75 33.84 -13.14
N TRP A 14 14.50 33.61 -12.07
CA TRP A 14 14.09 33.94 -10.71
C TRP A 14 15.06 34.96 -10.14
N GLU A 15 14.52 35.99 -9.50
CA GLU A 15 15.31 36.89 -8.69
C GLU A 15 15.26 36.39 -7.24
N ASN A 16 16.44 36.11 -6.67
CA ASN A 16 16.59 35.66 -5.29
C ASN A 16 17.28 36.77 -4.50
N VAL A 17 16.55 37.38 -3.57
CA VAL A 17 17.09 38.41 -2.69
C VAL A 17 17.37 37.78 -1.33
N THR A 18 18.63 37.82 -0.91
CA THR A 18 19.05 37.38 0.43
C THR A 18 19.46 38.60 1.25
N ARG A 19 18.88 38.76 2.42
CA ARG A 19 19.22 39.80 3.40
C ARG A 19 19.84 39.13 4.63
N LEU A 20 20.98 39.66 5.07
CA LEU A 20 21.65 39.25 6.29
C LEU A 20 21.59 40.41 7.28
N VAL A 21 21.18 40.12 8.51
CA VAL A 21 21.07 41.11 9.60
C VAL A 21 21.88 40.59 10.77
N THR A 22 22.91 41.34 11.16
CA THR A 22 23.72 41.03 12.33
C THR A 22 23.20 41.82 13.53
N VAL A 23 22.90 41.13 14.62
CA VAL A 23 22.45 41.72 15.88
C VAL A 23 23.46 41.35 16.97
N SER A 24 23.99 42.36 17.65
CA SER A 24 24.86 42.18 18.81
C SER A 24 24.03 42.21 20.09
N ALA A 25 24.11 41.14 20.90
CA ALA A 25 23.50 41.05 22.23
C ALA A 25 24.61 40.84 23.27
N GLY A 26 25.09 41.92 23.88
CA GLY A 26 26.22 41.86 24.82
C GLY A 26 27.53 41.50 24.12
N SER A 27 28.13 40.36 24.49
CA SER A 27 29.37 39.84 23.88
C SER A 27 29.14 38.87 22.71
N GLU A 28 27.87 38.58 22.38
CA GLU A 28 27.51 37.61 21.34
C GLU A 28 26.95 38.33 20.11
N GLU A 29 27.32 37.85 18.92
CA GLU A 29 26.77 38.30 17.64
C GLU A 29 25.97 37.18 17.00
N ALA A 30 24.73 37.48 16.62
CA ALA A 30 23.87 36.58 15.87
C ALA A 30 23.58 37.14 14.49
N THR A 31 23.61 36.28 13.46
CA THR A 31 23.26 36.66 12.08
C THR A 31 21.95 36.00 11.66
N TYR A 32 20.96 36.82 11.31
CA TYR A 32 19.66 36.41 10.81
C TYR A 32 19.63 36.47 9.28
N LYS A 33 19.02 35.46 8.65
CA LYS A 33 18.90 35.37 7.18
C LYS A 33 17.44 35.45 6.77
N THR A 34 17.12 36.40 5.89
CA THR A 34 15.83 36.49 5.21
C THR A 34 16.04 36.25 3.73
N THR A 35 15.25 35.36 3.13
CA THR A 35 15.29 35.09 1.69
C THR A 35 13.94 35.35 1.06
N ALA A 36 13.90 36.10 -0.03
CA ALA A 36 12.73 36.23 -0.89
C ALA A 36 13.08 35.77 -2.30
N ARG A 37 12.09 35.18 -2.98
CA ARG A 37 12.20 34.70 -4.35
C ARG A 37 11.01 35.23 -5.14
N SER A 38 11.29 35.87 -6.27
CA SER A 38 10.30 36.41 -7.22
C SER A 38 10.54 35.83 -8.61
N LEU A 39 9.45 35.62 -9.34
CA LEU A 39 9.49 35.12 -10.71
C LEU A 39 9.52 36.34 -11.65
N ASP A 40 10.70 36.60 -12.21
CA ASP A 40 10.93 37.75 -13.09
C ASP A 40 10.45 37.43 -14.52
N VAL A 41 11.05 36.43 -15.17
CA VAL A 41 10.59 35.92 -16.47
C VAL A 41 10.03 34.51 -16.29
N PRO A 42 8.72 34.28 -16.54
CA PRO A 42 8.09 32.96 -16.38
C PRO A 42 8.64 31.87 -17.29
N GLY A 43 9.13 32.20 -18.48
CA GLY A 43 9.62 31.22 -19.45
C GLY A 43 8.60 30.10 -19.70
N PHE A 44 9.06 28.84 -19.64
CA PHE A 44 8.23 27.64 -19.78
C PHE A 44 7.08 27.52 -18.76
N LEU A 45 7.15 28.21 -17.62
CA LEU A 45 6.09 28.18 -16.59
C LEU A 45 4.82 28.91 -17.06
N ALA A 46 4.93 29.83 -18.04
CA ALA A 46 3.77 30.48 -18.64
C ALA A 46 2.84 29.48 -19.34
N ALA A 47 3.38 28.46 -20.01
CA ALA A 47 2.56 27.38 -20.60
C ALA A 47 1.86 26.49 -19.56
N LEU A 48 2.33 26.53 -18.30
CA LEU A 48 1.72 25.84 -17.15
C LEU A 48 0.75 26.75 -16.38
N GLY A 49 0.57 28.01 -16.79
CA GLY A 49 -0.35 28.96 -16.18
C GLY A 49 0.23 29.77 -15.03
N GLN A 50 1.56 29.85 -14.91
CA GLN A 50 2.22 30.76 -13.97
C GLN A 50 2.62 32.06 -14.66
N GLU A 51 2.29 33.18 -14.04
CA GLU A 51 2.60 34.52 -14.53
C GLU A 51 3.75 35.15 -13.73
N ALA A 52 4.36 36.19 -14.30
CA ALA A 52 5.40 36.94 -13.61
C ALA A 52 4.81 37.56 -12.34
N GLY A 53 5.56 37.47 -11.25
CA GLY A 53 5.11 37.93 -9.95
C GLY A 53 6.26 38.62 -9.22
N ALA A 54 6.11 39.93 -9.02
CA ALA A 54 7.05 40.70 -8.22
C ALA A 54 6.74 40.48 -6.73
N THR A 55 7.52 39.64 -6.07
CA THR A 55 7.58 39.62 -4.61
C THR A 55 8.61 40.65 -4.17
N THR A 56 8.20 41.92 -4.07
CA THR A 56 9.09 42.96 -3.53
C THR A 56 9.27 42.72 -2.04
N MET A 57 10.51 42.47 -1.62
CA MET A 57 10.82 42.36 -0.20
C MET A 57 10.72 43.76 0.41
N PRO A 58 9.87 44.01 1.41
CA PRO A 58 9.74 45.33 2.00
C PRO A 58 11.09 45.82 2.56
N ALA A 59 11.32 47.13 2.46
CA ALA A 59 12.45 47.77 3.10
C ALA A 59 12.33 47.59 4.63
N LEU A 60 13.42 47.21 5.31
CA LEU A 60 13.40 47.09 6.78
C LEU A 60 13.19 48.44 7.47
N VAL A 61 13.61 49.51 6.81
CA VAL A 61 13.41 50.89 7.24
C VAL A 61 12.63 51.62 6.15
N PRO A 62 11.45 52.20 6.47
CA PRO A 62 10.70 52.99 5.51
C PRO A 62 11.58 54.08 4.87
N GLY A 63 11.67 54.09 3.53
CA GLY A 63 12.40 55.11 2.78
C GLY A 63 13.91 54.86 2.58
N LYS A 64 14.51 53.81 3.15
CA LYS A 64 15.90 53.40 2.84
C LYS A 64 15.91 52.18 1.93
N ALA A 65 16.24 52.40 0.65
CA ALA A 65 16.40 51.34 -0.36
C ALA A 65 17.84 50.81 -0.45
N GLU A 66 18.73 51.23 0.46
CA GLU A 66 20.14 50.83 0.47
C GLU A 66 20.29 49.34 0.79
N SER A 67 21.21 48.69 0.07
CA SER A 67 21.45 47.25 0.16
C SER A 67 22.39 46.84 1.30
N SER A 68 23.07 47.80 1.95
CA SER A 68 24.05 47.55 3.01
C SER A 68 24.14 48.73 3.98
N GLY A 69 24.59 48.48 5.21
CA GLY A 69 24.81 49.53 6.22
C GLY A 69 23.55 50.12 6.83
N VAL A 70 22.38 49.51 6.61
CA VAL A 70 21.12 49.96 7.18
C VAL A 70 21.03 49.50 8.64
N GLU A 71 21.04 50.46 9.57
CA GLU A 71 20.72 50.19 10.97
C GLU A 71 19.26 49.74 11.12
N VAL A 72 19.06 48.66 11.86
CA VAL A 72 17.74 48.05 12.08
C VAL A 72 17.50 47.86 13.56
N GLN A 73 16.24 48.02 13.97
CA GLN A 73 15.82 47.84 15.36
C GLN A 73 15.02 46.54 15.47
N ALA A 74 15.41 45.67 16.40
CA ALA A 74 14.59 44.51 16.75
C ALA A 74 13.37 44.97 17.57
N LEU A 75 12.17 44.68 17.08
CA LEU A 75 10.90 45.07 17.73
C LEU A 75 10.43 44.03 18.76
N SER A 76 10.63 42.74 18.47
CA SER A 76 10.24 41.64 19.33
C SER A 76 11.13 40.42 19.08
N PHE A 77 11.23 39.53 20.07
CA PHE A 77 11.93 38.26 19.98
C PHE A 77 11.01 37.15 20.49
N GLU A 78 10.97 36.03 19.77
CA GLU A 78 10.22 34.84 20.14
C GLU A 78 11.13 33.62 19.97
N ALA A 79 11.14 32.75 20.97
CA ALA A 79 11.87 31.49 20.90
C ALA A 79 10.91 30.40 20.38
N GLU A 80 11.20 29.85 19.20
CA GLU A 80 10.40 28.77 18.62
C GLU A 80 11.00 27.41 18.99
N GLU A 81 10.23 26.58 19.70
CA GLU A 81 10.55 25.17 19.89
C GLU A 81 10.14 24.37 18.65
N LYS A 82 11.05 23.52 18.15
CA LYS A 82 10.83 22.71 16.94
C LYS A 82 11.26 21.27 17.19
N GLU A 83 10.43 20.34 16.74
CA GLU A 83 10.72 18.91 16.76
C GLU A 83 11.03 18.38 15.36
N THR A 84 11.96 17.43 15.28
CA THR A 84 12.24 16.71 14.03
C THR A 84 11.07 15.82 13.67
N ARG A 85 10.63 15.89 12.42
CA ARG A 85 9.57 15.01 11.91
C ARG A 85 10.19 13.77 11.25
N PRO A 86 9.61 12.58 11.42
CA PRO A 86 10.07 11.39 10.72
C PRO A 86 9.92 11.55 9.20
N PRO A 87 10.71 10.82 8.39
CA PRO A 87 10.58 10.82 6.95
C PRO A 87 9.15 10.54 6.50
N GLN A 88 8.66 11.30 5.53
CA GLN A 88 7.32 11.09 4.99
C GLN A 88 7.25 9.75 4.27
N ARG A 89 6.10 9.08 4.39
CA ARG A 89 5.80 7.88 3.59
C ARG A 89 5.84 8.21 2.09
N TYR A 90 6.13 7.20 1.28
CA TYR A 90 6.13 7.35 -0.17
C TYR A 90 4.72 7.54 -0.72
N THR A 91 4.55 8.46 -1.66
CA THR A 91 3.40 8.46 -2.58
C THR A 91 3.62 7.44 -3.70
N GLU A 92 2.57 7.10 -4.44
CA GLU A 92 2.70 6.25 -5.62
C GLU A 92 3.66 6.84 -6.66
N ALA A 93 3.59 8.16 -6.90
CA ALA A 93 4.49 8.86 -7.81
C ALA A 93 5.95 8.80 -7.33
N GLN A 94 6.20 8.94 -6.03
CA GLN A 94 7.54 8.79 -5.46
C GLN A 94 8.05 7.36 -5.63
N LEU A 95 7.22 6.35 -5.35
CA LEU A 95 7.60 4.95 -5.51
C LEU A 95 7.88 4.61 -6.98
N LEU A 96 7.06 5.09 -7.92
CA LEU A 96 7.30 4.92 -9.36
C LEU A 96 8.64 5.50 -9.80
N ARG A 97 8.98 6.70 -9.31
CA ARG A 97 10.28 7.33 -9.57
C ARG A 97 11.43 6.51 -8.97
N MET A 98 11.28 6.03 -7.74
CA MET A 98 12.28 5.16 -7.11
C MET A 98 12.47 3.84 -7.85
N MET A 99 11.39 3.26 -8.40
CA MET A 99 11.49 2.07 -9.24
C MET A 99 12.25 2.38 -10.54
N GLU A 100 12.03 3.55 -11.13
CA GLU A 100 12.76 3.99 -12.34
C GLU A 100 14.25 4.19 -12.08
N THR A 101 14.62 4.79 -10.94
CA THR A 101 16.00 5.11 -10.58
C THR A 101 16.62 4.13 -9.59
N ALA A 102 16.07 2.93 -9.45
CA ALA A 102 16.51 1.94 -8.46
C ALA A 102 18.00 1.55 -8.59
N GLY A 103 18.59 1.70 -9.77
CA GLY A 103 20.03 1.51 -10.00
C GLY A 103 20.92 2.48 -9.20
N GLU A 104 20.41 3.65 -8.81
CA GLU A 104 21.15 4.61 -7.96
C GLU A 104 21.38 4.08 -6.54
N MET A 105 20.64 3.06 -6.12
CA MET A 105 20.81 2.40 -4.82
C MET A 105 21.79 1.22 -4.87
N VAL A 106 22.31 0.89 -6.06
CA VAL A 106 23.24 -0.21 -6.26
C VAL A 106 24.66 0.33 -6.20
N GLU A 107 25.47 -0.20 -5.28
CA GLU A 107 26.84 0.27 -5.05
C GLU A 107 27.80 -0.15 -6.17
N GLU A 108 27.60 -1.34 -6.75
CA GLU A 108 28.42 -1.84 -7.86
C GLU A 108 28.09 -1.10 -9.15
N GLU A 109 29.09 -0.43 -9.73
CA GLU A 109 28.91 0.46 -10.87
C GLU A 109 28.42 -0.31 -12.11
N GLU A 110 28.96 -1.50 -12.35
CA GLU A 110 28.56 -2.35 -13.47
C GLU A 110 27.08 -2.76 -13.39
N PHE A 111 26.58 -3.05 -12.19
CA PHE A 111 25.18 -3.41 -11.96
C PHE A 111 24.26 -2.18 -11.99
N SER A 112 24.72 -1.05 -11.47
CA SER A 112 24.00 0.22 -11.60
C SER A 112 23.81 0.61 -13.06
N ASP A 113 24.89 0.48 -13.85
CA ASP A 113 24.91 0.75 -15.28
C ASP A 113 24.05 -0.23 -16.08
N ALA A 114 23.96 -1.48 -15.63
CA ALA A 114 23.02 -2.47 -16.15
C ALA A 114 21.55 -2.00 -16.07
N MET A 115 21.21 -1.28 -15.00
CA MET A 115 19.85 -0.83 -14.71
C MET A 115 19.49 0.56 -15.28
N LYS A 116 20.47 1.33 -15.80
CA LYS A 116 20.22 2.67 -16.35
C LYS A 116 19.09 2.66 -17.39
N GLY A 117 18.06 3.48 -17.16
CA GLY A 117 16.89 3.62 -18.03
C GLY A 117 15.86 2.47 -17.97
N ARG A 118 16.16 1.36 -17.28
CA ARG A 118 15.22 0.24 -17.06
C ARG A 118 14.68 0.22 -15.63
N GLY A 119 15.54 0.43 -14.64
CA GLY A 119 15.18 0.35 -13.22
C GLY A 119 14.52 -0.98 -12.85
N LEU A 120 13.66 -0.97 -11.83
CA LEU A 120 12.81 -2.11 -11.45
C LEU A 120 11.53 -2.13 -12.28
N GLY A 121 11.51 -3.01 -13.28
CA GLY A 121 10.38 -3.20 -14.18
C GLY A 121 10.26 -2.09 -15.23
N THR A 122 9.47 -2.35 -16.27
CA THR A 122 9.24 -1.41 -17.38
C THR A 122 8.12 -0.42 -17.07
N PRO A 123 8.03 0.74 -17.77
CA PRO A 123 6.95 1.71 -17.56
C PRO A 123 5.55 1.09 -17.57
N ALA A 124 5.31 0.07 -18.38
CA ALA A 124 4.04 -0.64 -18.47
C ALA A 124 3.71 -1.50 -17.23
N THR A 125 4.72 -2.00 -16.52
CA THR A 125 4.54 -2.97 -15.42
C THR A 125 4.63 -2.36 -14.03
N ARG A 126 5.26 -1.18 -13.88
CA ARG A 126 5.44 -0.54 -12.56
C ARG A 126 4.12 -0.22 -11.85
N ALA A 127 3.14 0.34 -12.57
CA ALA A 127 1.82 0.62 -12.01
C ALA A 127 1.09 -0.66 -11.56
N ASP A 128 1.15 -1.72 -12.38
CA ASP A 128 0.55 -3.02 -12.07
C ASP A 128 1.20 -3.68 -10.85
N ILE A 129 2.52 -3.53 -10.68
CA ILE A 129 3.24 -4.02 -9.50
C ILE A 129 2.72 -3.32 -8.24
N ILE A 130 2.58 -1.99 -8.26
CA ILE A 130 2.06 -1.22 -7.12
C ILE A 130 0.62 -1.64 -6.78
N GLU A 131 -0.25 -1.77 -7.78
CA GLU A 131 -1.63 -2.25 -7.57
C GLU A 131 -1.65 -3.68 -7.02
N ARG A 132 -0.74 -4.55 -7.49
CA ARG A 132 -0.62 -5.92 -6.96
C ARG A 132 -0.16 -5.95 -5.50
N LEU A 133 0.74 -5.05 -5.11
CA LEU A 133 1.20 -4.89 -3.73
C LEU A 133 0.06 -4.42 -2.81
N VAL A 134 -0.81 -3.53 -3.30
CA VAL A 134 -1.92 -2.97 -2.51
C VAL A 134 -3.12 -3.93 -2.44
N GLY A 135 -3.60 -4.43 -3.57
CA GLY A 135 -4.85 -5.19 -3.63
C GLY A 135 -4.65 -6.70 -3.41
N PRO A 136 -4.24 -7.46 -4.45
CA PRO A 136 -4.13 -8.92 -4.43
C PRO A 136 -3.28 -9.49 -3.29
N THR A 137 -2.12 -8.88 -3.01
CA THR A 137 -1.17 -9.43 -2.03
C THR A 137 -1.29 -8.80 -0.64
N SER A 138 -1.80 -7.57 -0.58
CA SER A 138 -1.96 -6.77 0.64
C SER A 138 -0.66 -6.60 1.42
N TYR A 139 0.47 -6.44 0.72
CA TYR A 139 1.75 -6.09 1.32
C TYR A 139 1.88 -4.58 1.55
N ALA A 140 1.24 -3.77 0.70
CA ALA A 140 1.09 -2.34 0.88
C ALA A 140 -0.37 -1.99 1.13
N ARG A 141 -0.62 -0.79 1.64
CA ARG A 141 -1.95 -0.19 1.75
C ARG A 141 -1.84 1.33 1.63
N ARG A 142 -2.96 1.96 1.27
CA ARG A 142 -3.07 3.42 1.27
C ARG A 142 -3.39 3.89 2.68
N VAL A 143 -2.51 4.72 3.23
CA VAL A 143 -2.56 5.30 4.57
C VAL A 143 -2.47 6.81 4.40
N ASP A 144 -3.55 7.53 4.70
CA ASP A 144 -3.64 9.00 4.57
C ASP A 144 -3.15 9.50 3.19
N GLY A 145 -3.58 8.84 2.11
CA GLY A 145 -3.19 9.18 0.73
C GLY A 145 -1.77 8.76 0.31
N ARG A 146 -1.04 8.05 1.17
CA ARG A 146 0.34 7.58 0.93
C ARG A 146 0.44 6.06 1.03
N LEU A 147 1.53 5.46 0.58
CA LEU A 147 1.76 4.03 0.69
C LEU A 147 2.40 3.68 2.04
N GLY A 148 1.84 2.68 2.71
CA GLY A 148 2.40 2.11 3.95
C GLY A 148 2.45 0.59 3.89
N PRO A 149 3.51 -0.04 4.44
CA PRO A 149 3.56 -1.49 4.54
C PRO A 149 2.50 -2.00 5.53
N THR A 150 1.96 -3.18 5.26
CA THR A 150 1.13 -3.91 6.22
C THR A 150 1.98 -4.71 7.19
N SER A 151 1.42 -5.13 8.32
CA SER A 151 2.09 -6.05 9.27
C SER A 151 2.56 -7.35 8.58
N LYS A 152 1.82 -7.78 7.54
CA LYS A 152 2.19 -8.92 6.70
C LYS A 152 3.49 -8.66 5.93
N ALA A 153 3.67 -7.47 5.35
CA ALA A 153 4.90 -7.12 4.64
C ALA A 153 6.09 -6.95 5.59
N MET A 154 5.89 -6.28 6.72
CA MET A 154 6.95 -6.13 7.73
C MET A 154 7.43 -7.50 8.23
N ARG A 155 6.50 -8.43 8.51
CA ARG A 155 6.85 -9.79 8.86
C ARG A 155 7.58 -10.55 7.75
N LEU A 156 7.19 -10.37 6.48
CA LEU A 156 7.89 -10.99 5.37
C LEU A 156 9.35 -10.51 5.30
N MET A 157 9.57 -9.20 5.45
CA MET A 157 10.92 -8.63 5.43
C MET A 157 11.77 -9.11 6.61
N ASP A 158 11.18 -9.18 7.82
CA ASP A 158 11.82 -9.77 9.01
C ASP A 158 12.24 -11.23 8.77
N VAL A 159 11.38 -12.05 8.16
CA VAL A 159 11.72 -13.44 7.83
C VAL A 159 12.84 -13.52 6.78
N LEU A 160 12.78 -12.73 5.71
CA LEU A 160 13.81 -12.74 4.66
C LEU A 160 15.19 -12.36 5.20
N GLN A 161 15.25 -11.39 6.13
CA GLN A 161 16.48 -11.00 6.81
C GLN A 161 17.02 -12.14 7.70
N ARG A 162 16.14 -12.84 8.42
CA ARG A 162 16.54 -13.92 9.35
C ARG A 162 16.95 -15.21 8.65
N VAL A 163 16.44 -15.47 7.44
CA VAL A 163 16.85 -16.61 6.61
C VAL A 163 18.12 -16.30 5.80
N ASP A 164 18.70 -15.11 5.98
CA ASP A 164 19.91 -14.66 5.28
C ASP A 164 19.76 -14.63 3.74
N VAL A 165 18.57 -14.25 3.28
CA VAL A 165 18.27 -14.05 1.85
C VAL A 165 17.74 -12.63 1.56
N PRO A 166 18.40 -11.56 2.07
CA PRO A 166 17.94 -10.18 1.85
C PRO A 166 18.01 -9.77 0.38
N VAL A 167 18.81 -10.46 -0.43
CA VAL A 167 18.96 -10.24 -1.87
C VAL A 167 17.63 -10.25 -2.63
N LEU A 168 16.63 -11.01 -2.17
CA LEU A 168 15.29 -11.02 -2.76
C LEU A 168 14.52 -9.71 -2.62
N ALA A 169 14.89 -8.87 -1.66
CA ALA A 169 14.32 -7.56 -1.43
C ALA A 169 15.25 -6.42 -1.89
N SER A 170 16.37 -6.74 -2.54
CA SER A 170 17.36 -5.77 -3.01
C SER A 170 17.20 -5.47 -4.51
N PRO A 171 17.32 -4.19 -4.94
CA PRO A 171 17.39 -3.85 -6.35
C PRO A 171 18.64 -4.44 -7.03
N GLU A 172 19.70 -4.71 -6.28
CA GLU A 172 20.95 -5.28 -6.74
C GLU A 172 20.76 -6.59 -7.50
N LEU A 173 19.85 -7.46 -7.03
CA LEU A 173 19.53 -8.71 -7.71
C LEU A 173 19.08 -8.46 -9.15
N THR A 174 18.25 -7.43 -9.36
CA THR A 174 17.80 -7.05 -10.71
C THR A 174 18.96 -6.52 -11.55
N GLY A 175 19.86 -5.72 -10.96
CA GLY A 175 21.07 -5.25 -11.62
C GLY A 175 21.99 -6.38 -12.07
N GLN A 176 22.22 -7.37 -11.21
CA GLN A 176 23.00 -8.57 -11.52
C GLN A 176 22.40 -9.35 -12.70
N TRP A 177 21.06 -9.51 -12.75
CA TRP A 177 20.40 -10.18 -13.87
C TRP A 177 20.50 -9.39 -15.17
N GLU A 178 20.23 -8.10 -15.15
CA GLU A 178 20.32 -7.24 -16.34
C GLU A 178 21.76 -7.18 -16.87
N PHE A 179 22.75 -7.14 -15.97
CA PHE A 179 24.16 -7.19 -16.34
C PHE A 179 24.50 -8.51 -17.03
N GLY A 180 24.13 -9.64 -16.44
CA GLY A 180 24.39 -10.95 -17.05
C GLY A 180 23.65 -11.18 -18.36
N LEU A 181 22.48 -10.57 -18.57
CA LEU A 181 21.79 -10.57 -19.87
C LEU A 181 22.54 -9.72 -20.91
N ARG A 182 23.05 -8.54 -20.53
CA ARG A 182 23.88 -7.69 -21.38
C ARG A 182 25.16 -8.40 -21.84
N GLU A 183 25.85 -9.07 -20.93
CA GLU A 183 27.05 -9.87 -21.25
C GLU A 183 26.78 -10.97 -22.30
N VAL A 184 25.56 -11.52 -22.31
CA VAL A 184 25.13 -12.48 -23.35
C VAL A 184 24.81 -11.77 -24.67
N GLU A 185 24.14 -10.61 -24.62
CA GLU A 185 23.80 -9.80 -25.80
C GLU A 185 25.06 -9.30 -26.53
N GLU A 186 26.08 -8.88 -25.78
CA GLU A 186 27.38 -8.41 -26.29
C GLU A 186 28.32 -9.57 -26.70
N GLY A 187 27.98 -10.80 -26.30
CA GLY A 187 28.73 -12.00 -26.65
C GLY A 187 29.96 -12.26 -25.77
N HIS A 188 30.09 -11.57 -24.64
CA HIS A 188 31.16 -11.78 -23.66
C HIS A 188 31.03 -13.15 -22.96
N ILE A 189 29.80 -13.59 -22.68
CA ILE A 189 29.53 -14.93 -22.11
C ILE A 189 28.53 -15.73 -22.96
N PRO A 190 28.68 -17.07 -23.03
CA PRO A 190 27.67 -17.92 -23.66
C PRO A 190 26.36 -17.88 -22.89
N ARG A 191 25.22 -17.90 -23.60
CA ARG A 191 23.87 -18.04 -23.02
C ARG A 191 23.77 -19.17 -21.99
N GLN A 192 24.43 -20.31 -22.25
CA GLN A 192 24.39 -21.46 -21.36
C GLN A 192 25.00 -21.14 -19.99
N THR A 193 26.10 -20.39 -19.95
CA THR A 193 26.75 -19.99 -18.69
C THR A 193 25.83 -19.14 -17.83
N GLN A 194 25.13 -18.17 -18.42
CA GLN A 194 24.18 -17.35 -17.68
C GLN A 194 22.95 -18.15 -17.21
N TYR A 195 22.49 -19.10 -18.02
CA TYR A 195 21.41 -20.01 -17.62
C TYR A 195 21.83 -20.90 -16.44
N ASP A 196 23.04 -21.45 -16.46
CA ASP A 196 23.56 -22.29 -15.39
C ASP A 196 23.68 -21.50 -14.06
N ARG A 197 24.11 -20.22 -14.12
CA ARG A 197 24.09 -19.29 -12.96
C ARG A 197 22.68 -19.10 -12.39
N LEU A 198 21.68 -18.93 -13.25
CA LEU A 198 20.27 -18.80 -12.82
C LEU A 198 19.75 -20.06 -12.12
N VAL A 199 20.08 -21.23 -12.66
CA VAL A 199 19.68 -22.51 -12.07
C VAL A 199 20.34 -22.70 -10.70
N GLU A 200 21.62 -22.38 -10.57
CA GLU A 200 22.32 -22.51 -9.29
C GLU A 200 21.79 -21.53 -8.24
N PHE A 201 21.59 -20.26 -8.61
CA PHE A 201 20.94 -19.29 -7.73
C PHE A 201 19.56 -19.77 -7.24
N ALA A 202 18.74 -20.31 -8.14
CA ALA A 202 17.43 -20.84 -7.78
C ALA A 202 17.52 -22.05 -6.84
N ARG A 203 18.54 -22.91 -7.00
CA ARG A 203 18.79 -24.05 -6.12
C ARG A 203 19.20 -23.57 -4.73
N GLU A 204 20.22 -22.72 -4.62
CA GLU A 204 20.71 -22.17 -3.35
C GLU A 204 19.57 -21.48 -2.58
N LEU A 205 18.79 -20.65 -3.28
CA LEU A 205 17.65 -19.97 -2.67
C LEU A 205 16.56 -20.95 -2.19
N THR A 206 16.29 -22.00 -2.96
CA THR A 206 15.30 -23.02 -2.56
C THR A 206 15.77 -23.79 -1.33
N GLU A 207 17.05 -24.14 -1.27
CA GLU A 207 17.65 -24.81 -0.10
C GLU A 207 17.55 -23.92 1.15
N ALA A 208 17.91 -22.64 1.03
CA ALA A 208 17.79 -21.67 2.13
C ALA A 208 16.33 -21.53 2.60
N LEU A 209 15.37 -21.43 1.67
CA LEU A 209 13.95 -21.21 1.99
C LEU A 209 13.19 -22.46 2.43
N THR A 210 13.68 -23.67 2.16
CA THR A 210 13.03 -24.92 2.57
C THR A 210 13.65 -25.53 3.82
N GLY A 211 14.92 -25.22 4.11
CA GLY A 211 15.64 -25.76 5.25
C GLY A 211 15.32 -25.11 6.60
N PHE A 212 14.74 -23.90 6.61
CA PHE A 212 14.51 -23.18 7.87
C PHE A 212 13.24 -23.64 8.60
N GLN A 213 13.35 -23.81 9.92
CA GLN A 213 12.18 -24.00 10.78
C GLN A 213 11.74 -22.64 11.35
N HIS A 214 10.44 -22.35 11.30
CA HIS A 214 9.87 -21.08 11.77
C HIS A 214 10.23 -20.79 13.23
N ASP A 215 10.33 -21.84 14.04
CA ASP A 215 10.62 -21.76 15.47
C ASP A 215 12.11 -21.49 15.77
N GLN A 216 12.99 -21.69 14.78
CA GLN A 216 14.43 -21.46 14.94
C GLN A 216 14.86 -20.03 14.61
N LEU A 217 14.08 -19.31 13.80
CA LEU A 217 14.42 -17.97 13.31
C LEU A 217 14.60 -16.90 14.41
N TYR A 218 14.04 -17.15 15.59
CA TYR A 218 14.02 -16.21 16.71
C TYR A 218 14.70 -16.74 17.97
N LEU A 219 15.37 -17.92 17.91
CA LEU A 219 16.01 -18.54 19.08
C LEU A 219 17.15 -17.71 19.65
N SER A 220 17.88 -16.99 18.79
CA SER A 220 18.98 -16.10 19.19
C SER A 220 18.49 -14.82 19.86
N GLU A 221 17.22 -14.46 19.70
CA GLU A 221 16.65 -13.29 20.35
C GLU A 221 16.47 -13.55 21.85
N PRO A 222 16.82 -12.58 22.71
CA PRO A 222 16.57 -12.73 24.14
C PRO A 222 15.06 -12.86 24.43
N PRO A 223 14.65 -13.42 25.57
CA PRO A 223 13.27 -13.34 26.02
C PRO A 223 12.88 -11.87 26.32
N LEU A 224 11.60 -11.53 26.15
CA LEU A 224 11.07 -10.17 26.43
C LEU A 224 10.66 -9.98 27.90
N GLY A 225 10.61 -11.07 28.67
CA GLY A 225 10.19 -11.07 30.08
C GLY A 225 9.38 -12.31 30.45
N GLU A 226 8.93 -12.36 31.69
CA GLU A 226 8.11 -13.46 32.22
C GLU A 226 6.69 -13.44 31.62
N CYS A 227 6.11 -14.62 31.42
CA CYS A 227 4.77 -14.77 30.88
C CYS A 227 3.73 -14.37 31.94
N PRO A 228 2.88 -13.37 31.67
CA PRO A 228 1.88 -12.91 32.63
C PRO A 228 0.72 -13.90 32.83
N ALA A 229 0.56 -14.87 31.92
CA ALA A 229 -0.51 -15.85 32.00
C ALA A 229 -0.17 -17.04 32.92
N CYS A 230 1.06 -17.56 32.85
CA CYS A 230 1.46 -18.74 33.61
C CYS A 230 2.49 -18.48 34.70
N GLY A 231 3.21 -17.35 34.66
CA GLY A 231 4.28 -17.00 35.60
C GLY A 231 5.50 -17.93 35.60
N LYS A 232 5.54 -18.94 34.71
CA LYS A 232 6.59 -19.98 34.67
C LYS A 232 7.43 -19.95 33.40
N GLY A 233 6.83 -19.56 32.28
CA GLY A 233 7.52 -19.47 30.99
C GLY A 233 7.93 -18.04 30.67
N GLU A 234 8.79 -17.89 29.66
CA GLU A 234 9.25 -16.60 29.16
C GLU A 234 8.50 -16.25 27.88
N VAL A 235 8.27 -14.96 27.62
CA VAL A 235 7.72 -14.50 26.34
C VAL A 235 8.84 -14.40 25.32
N ARG A 236 8.73 -15.15 24.23
CA ARG A 236 9.68 -15.16 23.11
C ARG A 236 9.01 -14.71 21.83
N GLU A 237 9.80 -14.08 20.98
CA GLU A 237 9.35 -13.64 19.68
C GLU A 237 9.24 -14.84 18.72
N SER A 238 8.23 -14.80 17.84
CA SER A 238 8.02 -15.76 16.78
C SER A 238 7.58 -15.04 15.50
N VAL A 239 7.40 -15.81 14.42
CA VAL A 239 6.93 -15.28 13.13
C VAL A 239 5.59 -14.56 13.30
N TRP A 240 4.66 -15.12 14.06
CA TRP A 240 3.29 -14.61 14.12
C TRP A 240 3.02 -13.64 15.27
N GLY A 241 3.85 -13.70 16.32
CA GLY A 241 3.59 -12.97 17.56
C GLY A 241 4.70 -13.13 18.58
N TYR A 242 4.38 -12.75 19.81
CA TYR A 242 5.20 -12.93 21.00
C TYR A 242 4.46 -13.91 21.90
N GLN A 243 5.00 -15.10 22.06
CA GLN A 243 4.31 -16.21 22.72
C GLN A 243 5.11 -16.75 23.90
N CYS A 244 4.42 -17.36 24.85
CA CYS A 244 5.10 -18.05 25.95
C CYS A 244 5.93 -19.23 25.43
N SER A 245 7.12 -19.46 25.99
CA SER A 245 7.97 -20.63 25.69
C SER A 245 7.28 -21.97 25.97
N LEU A 246 6.25 -21.97 26.82
CA LEU A 246 5.41 -23.11 27.16
C LEU A 246 4.16 -23.23 26.27
N ASN A 247 4.05 -22.41 25.22
CA ASN A 247 2.95 -22.45 24.26
C ASN A 247 3.24 -23.47 23.15
N THR A 248 2.86 -24.72 23.41
CA THR A 248 3.00 -25.85 22.48
C THR A 248 1.70 -26.16 21.71
N GLY A 249 0.78 -25.19 21.63
CA GLY A 249 -0.53 -25.35 20.98
C GLY A 249 -1.68 -25.50 21.98
N LYS A 250 -2.85 -25.91 21.47
CA LYS A 250 -4.15 -25.80 22.18
C LYS A 250 -4.18 -26.50 23.55
N ASP A 251 -3.52 -27.66 23.66
CA ASP A 251 -3.43 -28.47 24.88
C ASP A 251 -2.13 -28.22 25.66
N GLY A 252 -1.38 -27.19 25.27
CA GLY A 252 -0.13 -26.80 25.90
C GLY A 252 -0.33 -26.18 27.29
N PRO A 253 0.72 -26.18 28.14
CA PRO A 253 0.67 -25.63 29.49
C PRO A 253 0.40 -24.12 29.56
N CYS A 254 0.55 -23.38 28.46
CA CYS A 254 0.17 -21.98 28.38
C CYS A 254 -0.26 -21.62 26.95
N ASN A 255 -1.29 -20.78 26.78
CA ASN A 255 -1.79 -20.36 25.46
C ASN A 255 -1.57 -18.85 25.21
N PHE A 256 -0.62 -18.23 25.91
CA PHE A 256 -0.36 -16.79 25.79
C PHE A 256 0.31 -16.44 24.46
N ILE A 257 -0.25 -15.45 23.76
CA ILE A 257 0.31 -14.88 22.54
C ILE A 257 -0.15 -13.42 22.36
N ILE A 258 0.79 -12.54 22.03
CA ILE A 258 0.53 -11.19 21.53
C ILE A 258 0.85 -11.19 20.02
N TRP A 259 -0.14 -10.94 19.17
CA TRP A 259 0.06 -10.96 17.72
C TRP A 259 0.88 -9.76 17.24
N LYS A 260 1.70 -9.98 16.19
CA LYS A 260 2.46 -8.91 15.52
C LYS A 260 1.59 -7.89 14.76
N ASP A 261 0.30 -8.16 14.58
CA ASP A 261 -0.67 -7.20 14.02
C ASP A 261 -1.71 -6.83 15.08
N ARG A 262 -1.87 -5.53 15.32
CA ARG A 262 -3.00 -5.01 16.09
C ARG A 262 -3.61 -3.80 15.41
N ALA A 263 -4.87 -3.93 14.97
CA ALA A 263 -5.62 -2.89 14.28
C ALA A 263 -4.81 -2.27 13.11
N GLY A 264 -4.12 -3.13 12.36
CA GLY A 264 -3.28 -2.73 11.24
C GLY A 264 -1.93 -2.13 11.64
N ARG A 265 -1.64 -1.90 12.93
CA ARG A 265 -0.31 -1.51 13.39
C ARG A 265 0.54 -2.76 13.60
N TYR A 266 1.79 -2.72 13.15
CA TYR A 266 2.76 -3.76 13.49
C TYR A 266 3.21 -3.59 14.94
N MET A 267 3.24 -4.68 15.70
CA MET A 267 3.71 -4.70 17.07
C MET A 267 5.19 -5.08 17.04
N ASP A 268 6.07 -4.07 17.12
CA ASP A 268 7.50 -4.29 17.19
C ASP A 268 7.92 -4.78 18.59
N ARG A 269 9.14 -5.32 18.65
CA ARG A 269 9.68 -5.96 19.86
C ARG A 269 9.77 -5.00 21.04
N LEU A 270 10.17 -3.75 20.78
CA LEU A 270 10.32 -2.71 21.81
C LEU A 270 8.97 -2.32 22.39
N LEU A 271 7.96 -2.15 21.54
CA LEU A 271 6.59 -1.87 21.97
C LEU A 271 6.03 -3.00 22.84
N VAL A 272 6.25 -4.26 22.45
CA VAL A 272 5.74 -5.40 23.23
C VAL A 272 6.50 -5.57 24.55
N SER A 273 7.82 -5.31 24.57
CA SER A 273 8.59 -5.30 25.81
C SER A 273 8.05 -4.26 26.80
N ASN A 274 7.84 -3.02 26.34
CA ASN A 274 7.22 -1.98 27.16
C ASN A 274 5.80 -2.35 27.62
N LEU A 275 5.02 -3.02 26.77
CA LEU A 275 3.65 -3.44 27.11
C LEU A 275 3.62 -4.55 28.16
N LEU A 276 4.59 -5.46 28.13
CA LEU A 276 4.73 -6.52 29.15
C LEU A 276 5.13 -5.92 30.51
N GLU A 277 6.04 -4.94 30.52
CA GLU A 277 6.54 -4.28 31.72
C GLU A 277 5.50 -3.34 32.34
N LYS A 278 4.98 -2.39 31.55
CA LYS A 278 4.12 -1.30 32.05
C LYS A 278 2.63 -1.65 32.09
N ARG A 279 2.23 -2.78 31.49
CA ARG A 279 0.83 -3.18 31.19
C ARG A 279 0.07 -2.22 30.28
N GLN A 280 0.53 -0.99 30.10
CA GLN A 280 -0.09 0.03 29.28
C GLN A 280 0.97 0.83 28.52
N VAL A 281 0.75 1.08 27.23
CA VAL A 281 1.62 1.89 26.38
C VAL A 281 0.78 2.79 25.50
N GLY A 282 1.07 4.09 25.53
CA GLY A 282 0.38 5.10 24.72
C GLY A 282 0.56 6.50 25.29
N PRO A 283 0.00 7.52 24.64
CA PRO A 283 -0.65 7.44 23.32
C PRO A 283 0.38 7.14 22.22
N ILE A 284 0.06 6.20 21.33
CA ILE A 284 0.90 5.86 20.16
C ILE A 284 0.09 5.98 18.87
N SER A 285 0.76 6.46 17.82
CA SER A 285 0.18 6.57 16.49
C SER A 285 0.41 5.31 15.64
N GLY A 286 -0.27 5.25 14.49
CA GLY A 286 -0.04 4.24 13.46
C GLY A 286 -1.03 3.08 13.44
N PHE A 287 -2.12 3.16 14.22
CA PHE A 287 -3.28 2.29 14.00
C PHE A 287 -3.96 2.68 12.71
N VAL A 288 -4.38 1.70 11.89
CA VAL A 288 -4.96 1.98 10.57
C VAL A 288 -6.32 1.31 10.45
N GLY A 289 -7.36 2.15 10.37
CA GLY A 289 -8.73 1.71 10.18
C GLY A 289 -9.00 1.14 8.78
N ARG A 290 -10.20 0.58 8.57
CA ARG A 290 -10.59 0.00 7.28
C ARG A 290 -10.57 0.99 6.11
N GLY A 291 -10.70 2.29 6.40
CA GLY A 291 -10.66 3.37 5.41
C GLY A 291 -9.25 3.88 5.09
N GLY A 292 -8.20 3.32 5.69
CA GLY A 292 -6.83 3.81 5.50
C GLY A 292 -6.48 5.08 6.29
N ARG A 293 -7.39 5.56 7.17
CA ARG A 293 -7.08 6.64 8.11
C ARG A 293 -6.25 6.11 9.28
N THR A 294 -5.25 6.89 9.68
CA THR A 294 -4.52 6.60 10.91
C THR A 294 -5.25 7.12 12.13
N SER A 295 -5.06 6.43 13.26
CA SER A 295 -5.54 6.89 14.56
C SER A 295 -4.48 6.74 15.64
N VAL A 296 -4.65 7.51 16.71
CA VAL A 296 -3.84 7.43 17.93
C VAL A 296 -4.60 6.63 18.98
N GLY A 297 -3.90 5.73 19.66
CA GLY A 297 -4.52 4.89 20.67
C GLY A 297 -3.57 4.50 21.79
N MET A 298 -4.15 3.94 22.83
CA MET A 298 -3.48 3.38 23.98
C MET A 298 -3.71 1.87 24.00
N LEU A 299 -2.61 1.13 24.14
CA LEU A 299 -2.62 -0.31 24.28
C LEU A 299 -2.55 -0.68 25.73
N GLU A 300 -3.38 -1.63 26.13
CA GLU A 300 -3.41 -2.18 27.49
C GLU A 300 -3.41 -3.70 27.43
N LEU A 301 -2.56 -4.35 28.21
CA LEU A 301 -2.52 -5.80 28.33
C LEU A 301 -3.34 -6.21 29.54
N MET A 302 -4.52 -6.80 29.29
CA MET A 302 -5.48 -7.16 30.33
C MET A 302 -6.00 -8.59 30.15
N ARG A 303 -6.55 -9.17 31.23
CA ARG A 303 -7.23 -10.46 31.18
C ARG A 303 -8.71 -10.25 30.88
N ASP A 304 -9.18 -10.81 29.78
CA ASP A 304 -10.60 -10.90 29.43
C ASP A 304 -11.25 -11.96 30.33
N GLU A 305 -12.15 -11.55 31.22
CA GLU A 305 -12.82 -12.42 32.19
C GLU A 305 -13.80 -13.39 31.51
N GLU A 306 -14.45 -13.00 30.42
CA GLU A 306 -15.40 -13.86 29.70
C GLU A 306 -14.68 -14.97 28.92
N LYS A 307 -13.51 -14.66 28.35
CA LYS A 307 -12.74 -15.60 27.53
C LYS A 307 -11.62 -16.30 28.30
N GLU A 308 -11.42 -15.92 29.56
CA GLU A 308 -10.29 -16.31 30.42
C GLU A 308 -8.92 -16.19 29.72
N LYS A 309 -8.75 -15.19 28.86
CA LYS A 309 -7.56 -15.03 28.02
C LYS A 309 -6.96 -13.64 28.15
N TRP A 310 -5.64 -13.58 28.06
CA TRP A 310 -4.94 -12.31 27.94
C TRP A 310 -5.19 -11.72 26.56
N ILE A 311 -5.61 -10.46 26.53
CA ILE A 311 -5.82 -9.68 25.33
C ILE A 311 -5.05 -8.38 25.43
N VAL A 312 -4.54 -7.92 24.30
CA VAL A 312 -4.19 -6.51 24.16
C VAL A 312 -5.50 -5.78 23.88
N ASN A 313 -5.94 -4.90 24.75
CA ASN A 313 -7.03 -3.97 24.51
C ASN A 313 -6.47 -2.72 23.79
N LEU A 314 -7.29 -2.13 22.92
CA LEU A 314 -6.94 -0.89 22.22
C LEU A 314 -8.06 0.10 22.48
N THR A 315 -7.74 1.17 23.20
CA THR A 315 -8.60 2.33 23.35
C THR A 315 -8.08 3.42 22.42
N TYR A 316 -8.95 4.00 21.62
CA TYR A 316 -8.57 5.20 20.88
C TYR A 316 -8.62 6.36 21.87
N GLY A 317 -7.67 7.28 21.79
CA GLY A 317 -7.89 8.59 22.37
C GLY A 317 -9.19 9.14 21.78
N GLN A 318 -9.97 9.91 22.54
CA GLN A 318 -10.94 10.78 21.90
C GLN A 318 -10.14 11.65 20.93
N GLU A 319 -10.09 11.25 19.67
CA GLU A 319 -9.72 12.15 18.61
C GLU A 319 -10.72 13.29 18.77
N GLU A 320 -10.22 14.51 19.01
CA GLU A 320 -10.97 15.68 18.60
C GLU A 320 -11.52 15.36 17.22
N GLU A 321 -12.84 15.52 17.04
CA GLU A 321 -13.53 15.37 15.76
C GLU A 321 -13.04 16.42 14.74
N GLY A 322 -11.73 16.48 14.50
CA GLY A 322 -11.11 17.22 13.42
C GLY A 322 -11.55 16.56 12.12
N ASP A 323 -12.47 17.23 11.44
CA ASP A 323 -13.08 16.91 10.14
C ASP A 323 -14.34 16.04 10.17
N ARG A 324 -15.07 15.97 11.28
CA ARG A 324 -16.52 15.81 11.17
C ARG A 324 -17.16 17.15 11.47
N GLU A 325 -17.69 17.77 10.42
CA GLU A 325 -18.68 18.81 10.61
C GLU A 325 -19.73 18.28 11.59
N PRO A 326 -20.10 19.07 12.62
CA PRO A 326 -21.11 18.65 13.59
C PRO A 326 -22.32 18.10 12.83
N GLU A 327 -22.85 16.97 13.30
CA GLU A 327 -23.92 16.25 12.60
C GLU A 327 -25.20 17.12 12.63
N GLU A 328 -25.34 17.99 11.63
CA GLU A 328 -26.46 18.92 11.51
C GLU A 328 -27.74 18.14 11.27
N VAL A 329 -28.69 18.27 12.20
CA VAL A 329 -29.97 17.57 12.12
C VAL A 329 -30.97 18.44 11.36
N VAL A 330 -31.43 17.95 10.21
CA VAL A 330 -32.43 18.60 9.37
C VAL A 330 -33.77 17.90 9.54
N GLY A 331 -34.68 18.58 10.23
CA GLY A 331 -36.10 18.23 10.37
C GLY A 331 -36.39 16.90 11.06
N PRO A 332 -37.67 16.66 11.41
CA PRO A 332 -38.29 15.35 11.30
C PRO A 332 -38.78 15.15 9.86
N LEU A 333 -38.31 14.13 9.16
CA LEU A 333 -38.74 13.81 7.79
C LEU A 333 -39.95 12.87 7.78
N TRP A 334 -39.89 11.79 8.57
CA TRP A 334 -40.90 10.74 8.58
C TRP A 334 -41.11 10.16 9.98
N PRO A 335 -42.30 9.64 10.31
CA PRO A 335 -42.49 8.86 11.53
C PRO A 335 -41.61 7.61 11.53
N CYS A 336 -41.05 7.27 12.67
CA CYS A 336 -40.24 6.07 12.83
C CYS A 336 -41.12 4.82 12.76
N PRO A 337 -40.88 3.90 11.83
CA PRO A 337 -41.67 2.68 11.66
C PRO A 337 -41.35 1.58 12.69
N ALA A 338 -40.42 1.83 13.62
CA ALA A 338 -39.96 0.86 14.60
C ALA A 338 -40.27 1.25 16.05
N HIS A 339 -40.61 2.51 16.32
CA HIS A 339 -40.84 3.02 17.66
C HIS A 339 -41.97 4.05 17.62
N ASP A 340 -42.91 3.91 18.55
CA ASP A 340 -43.95 4.91 18.80
C ASP A 340 -43.31 6.21 19.34
N ASP A 341 -43.86 7.36 18.97
CA ASP A 341 -43.38 8.71 19.34
C ASP A 341 -41.92 9.00 18.96
N CYS A 342 -41.43 8.44 17.85
CA CYS A 342 -40.09 8.71 17.33
C CYS A 342 -40.15 9.17 15.87
N GLN A 343 -39.23 10.05 15.47
CA GLN A 343 -39.10 10.51 14.09
C GLN A 343 -37.81 9.99 13.43
N ILE A 344 -37.80 9.95 12.11
CA ILE A 344 -36.61 9.81 11.28
C ILE A 344 -36.13 11.21 10.93
N VAL A 345 -34.87 11.48 11.25
CA VAL A 345 -34.21 12.76 10.98
C VAL A 345 -33.14 12.58 9.92
N GLU A 346 -32.87 13.63 9.18
CA GLU A 346 -31.75 13.69 8.24
C GLU A 346 -30.55 14.35 8.88
N THR A 347 -29.37 13.84 8.55
CA THR A 347 -28.10 14.42 8.94
C THR A 347 -27.25 14.65 7.69
N ASN A 348 -26.13 15.34 7.81
CA ASN A 348 -25.12 15.43 6.74
C ASN A 348 -24.58 14.05 6.28
N TYR A 349 -24.77 12.97 7.06
CA TYR A 349 -24.23 11.63 6.73
C TYR A 349 -25.27 10.53 6.50
N ARG A 350 -26.48 10.66 7.03
CA ARG A 350 -27.47 9.56 7.09
C ARG A 350 -28.89 10.04 7.39
N PHE A 351 -29.85 9.20 7.04
CA PHE A 351 -31.22 9.21 7.54
C PHE A 351 -31.32 8.21 8.69
N VAL A 352 -31.75 8.66 9.87
CA VAL A 352 -31.63 7.87 11.10
C VAL A 352 -32.81 8.11 12.06
N CYS A 353 -33.21 7.04 12.74
CA CYS A 353 -34.11 7.10 13.89
C CYS A 353 -33.56 8.04 14.99
N GLU A 354 -34.37 8.99 15.45
CA GLU A 354 -34.00 9.97 16.46
C GLU A 354 -33.50 9.32 17.77
N GLN A 355 -34.17 8.28 18.26
CA GLN A 355 -33.74 7.55 19.45
C GLN A 355 -32.40 6.83 19.25
N LEU A 356 -32.11 6.39 18.02
CA LEU A 356 -30.82 5.77 17.67
C LEU A 356 -29.71 6.82 17.55
N LEU A 357 -30.04 8.02 17.07
CA LEU A 357 -29.12 9.16 17.00
C LEU A 357 -28.76 9.67 18.41
N GLN A 358 -29.75 9.79 19.29
CA GLN A 358 -29.58 10.20 20.69
C GLN A 358 -28.96 9.11 21.59
N GLY A 359 -28.65 7.92 21.05
CA GLY A 359 -28.03 6.82 21.80
C GLY A 359 -28.95 6.15 22.84
N LYS A 360 -30.26 6.45 22.85
CA LYS A 360 -31.26 5.84 23.75
C LYS A 360 -31.46 4.36 23.47
N ILE A 361 -31.20 3.93 22.22
CA ILE A 361 -31.23 2.53 21.79
C ILE A 361 -29.94 2.13 21.08
N ARG A 362 -29.52 0.86 21.23
CA ARG A 362 -28.31 0.32 20.57
C ARG A 362 -28.60 -0.37 19.23
N THR A 363 -29.81 -0.90 19.04
CA THR A 363 -30.22 -1.66 17.84
C THR A 363 -31.73 -1.53 17.63
N GLY A 364 -32.21 -1.74 16.40
CA GLY A 364 -33.65 -1.76 16.07
C GLY A 364 -34.18 -0.50 15.41
N GLY A 365 -33.50 0.65 15.58
CA GLY A 365 -33.78 1.87 14.86
C GLY A 365 -33.41 1.79 13.36
N PRO A 366 -34.29 2.21 12.44
CA PRO A 366 -33.95 2.35 11.02
C PRO A 366 -32.78 3.30 10.81
N ILE A 367 -31.84 2.90 9.94
CA ILE A 367 -30.68 3.72 9.56
C ILE A 367 -30.29 3.47 8.10
N LEU A 368 -30.13 4.57 7.36
CA LEU A 368 -29.71 4.56 5.96
C LEU A 368 -28.66 5.66 5.71
N PRO A 369 -27.45 5.32 5.22
CA PRO A 369 -26.45 6.33 4.85
C PRO A 369 -26.92 7.23 3.69
N LYS A 370 -26.48 8.49 3.66
CA LYS A 370 -26.71 9.41 2.52
C LYS A 370 -26.00 8.98 1.26
N GLN A 371 -24.99 8.12 1.36
CA GLN A 371 -24.32 7.54 0.20
C GLN A 371 -24.24 6.01 0.34
N VAL A 372 -24.79 5.30 -0.64
CA VAL A 372 -24.78 3.83 -0.70
C VAL A 372 -24.15 3.41 -2.03
N CYS A 373 -23.08 2.60 -1.98
CA CYS A 373 -22.36 2.13 -3.18
C CYS A 373 -21.99 3.26 -4.17
N LYS A 374 -21.50 4.39 -3.64
CA LYS A 374 -21.12 5.62 -4.37
C LYS A 374 -22.28 6.40 -5.02
N ARG A 375 -23.53 6.02 -4.75
CA ARG A 375 -24.72 6.79 -5.14
C ARG A 375 -25.23 7.59 -3.95
N ASP A 376 -25.51 8.87 -4.18
CA ASP A 376 -26.14 9.74 -3.19
C ASP A 376 -27.64 9.47 -3.12
N MET A 377 -28.17 9.48 -1.90
CA MET A 377 -29.53 9.09 -1.58
C MET A 377 -30.35 10.34 -1.31
N LEU A 378 -31.30 10.63 -2.20
CA LEU A 378 -32.21 11.76 -2.05
C LEU A 378 -33.36 11.42 -1.09
N PRO A 379 -33.86 12.39 -0.28
CA PRO A 379 -34.97 12.16 0.64
C PRO A 379 -36.20 11.53 -0.03
N ASP A 380 -36.58 12.00 -1.21
CA ASP A 380 -37.74 11.49 -1.95
C ASP A 380 -37.58 10.04 -2.40
N GLU A 381 -36.36 9.63 -2.78
CA GLU A 381 -36.05 8.27 -3.25
C GLU A 381 -36.06 7.24 -2.10
N VAL A 382 -35.75 7.69 -0.88
CA VAL A 382 -35.62 6.81 0.29
C VAL A 382 -36.84 6.80 1.20
N ALA A 383 -37.85 7.63 0.96
CA ALA A 383 -39.07 7.69 1.75
C ALA A 383 -39.71 6.28 1.93
N GLY A 384 -39.74 5.47 0.86
CA GLY A 384 -40.27 4.09 0.90
C GLY A 384 -39.51 3.13 1.82
N PHE A 385 -38.22 3.39 2.10
CA PHE A 385 -37.41 2.62 3.06
C PHE A 385 -37.90 2.80 4.50
N PHE A 386 -38.41 3.99 4.83
CA PHE A 386 -38.90 4.34 6.16
C PHE A 386 -40.42 4.13 6.32
N GLY A 387 -41.19 4.10 5.23
CA GLY A 387 -42.61 3.71 5.24
C GLY A 387 -42.86 2.19 5.31
N GLU A 388 -44.13 1.80 5.16
CA GLU A 388 -44.53 0.42 4.83
C GLU A 388 -44.63 0.29 3.30
N PRO A 389 -44.02 -0.72 2.64
CA PRO A 389 -43.52 -1.99 3.18
C PRO A 389 -42.02 -2.02 3.56
N GLY A 390 -41.36 -0.87 3.75
CA GLY A 390 -39.95 -0.79 4.13
C GLY A 390 -38.98 -1.10 2.99
N ARG A 391 -39.34 -0.69 1.77
CA ARG A 391 -38.52 -0.86 0.56
C ARG A 391 -38.55 0.39 -0.32
N THR A 392 -37.45 0.70 -0.99
CA THR A 392 -37.41 1.74 -2.03
C THR A 392 -37.88 1.18 -3.38
N GLU A 393 -38.08 2.08 -4.34
CA GLU A 393 -38.13 1.71 -5.76
C GLU A 393 -36.76 1.15 -6.22
N ILE A 394 -36.73 0.59 -7.43
CA ILE A 394 -35.48 0.12 -8.04
C ILE A 394 -34.67 1.36 -8.41
N LEU A 395 -33.59 1.60 -7.68
CA LEU A 395 -32.66 2.69 -7.95
C LEU A 395 -31.59 2.21 -8.93
N GLU A 396 -31.18 3.11 -9.82
CA GLU A 396 -30.16 2.87 -10.84
C GLU A 396 -28.78 3.36 -10.38
N ASP A 397 -27.72 3.15 -11.15
CA ASP A 397 -26.39 3.77 -10.94
C ASP A 397 -25.64 3.43 -9.64
N PHE A 398 -25.93 2.31 -8.96
CA PHE A 398 -25.05 1.83 -7.90
C PHE A 398 -23.74 1.29 -8.46
N ILE A 399 -22.60 1.64 -7.86
CA ILE A 399 -21.29 1.16 -8.29
C ILE A 399 -20.82 0.02 -7.36
N SER A 400 -20.65 -1.18 -7.93
CA SER A 400 -20.12 -2.34 -7.20
C SER A 400 -18.67 -2.15 -6.76
N ARG A 401 -18.18 -3.00 -5.85
CA ARG A 401 -16.77 -3.01 -5.41
C ARG A 401 -15.76 -3.14 -6.57
N PHE A 402 -16.19 -3.73 -7.68
CA PHE A 402 -15.38 -3.93 -8.89
C PHE A 402 -15.61 -2.83 -9.96
N GLY A 403 -16.24 -1.71 -9.60
CA GLY A 403 -16.43 -0.55 -10.47
C GLY A 403 -17.55 -0.69 -11.51
N ARG A 404 -18.37 -1.75 -11.46
CA ARG A 404 -19.47 -1.96 -12.43
C ARG A 404 -20.80 -1.40 -11.91
N PRO A 405 -21.58 -0.68 -12.74
CA PRO A 405 -22.89 -0.16 -12.36
C PRO A 405 -23.94 -1.29 -12.26
N PHE A 406 -24.89 -1.18 -11.33
CA PHE A 406 -26.00 -2.10 -11.17
C PHE A 406 -27.26 -1.39 -10.64
N LYS A 407 -28.42 -2.03 -10.81
CA LYS A 407 -29.72 -1.55 -10.34
C LYS A 407 -30.24 -2.43 -9.20
N GLY A 408 -30.93 -1.86 -8.22
CA GLY A 408 -31.51 -2.62 -7.10
C GLY A 408 -32.41 -1.78 -6.20
N ALA A 409 -33.32 -2.45 -5.49
CA ALA A 409 -34.13 -1.81 -4.45
C ALA A 409 -33.48 -2.01 -3.08
N LEU A 410 -33.60 -1.02 -2.19
CA LEU A 410 -33.13 -1.10 -0.82
C LEU A 410 -34.27 -1.57 0.09
N VAL A 411 -34.04 -2.65 0.84
CA VAL A 411 -35.02 -3.25 1.75
C VAL A 411 -34.54 -3.17 3.19
N ARG A 412 -35.41 -2.75 4.09
CA ARG A 412 -35.14 -2.65 5.53
C ARG A 412 -35.14 -4.02 6.20
N LYS A 413 -34.04 -4.37 6.87
CA LYS A 413 -33.94 -5.58 7.70
C LYS A 413 -34.58 -5.36 9.07
N LYS A 414 -34.85 -6.47 9.79
CA LYS A 414 -35.25 -6.45 11.22
C LYS A 414 -34.26 -5.70 12.12
N THR A 415 -33.00 -5.57 11.71
CA THR A 415 -31.96 -4.83 12.44
C THR A 415 -32.00 -3.32 12.21
N GLY A 416 -32.87 -2.82 11.33
CA GLY A 416 -32.96 -1.41 10.92
C GLY A 416 -32.02 -1.03 9.76
N LYS A 417 -31.08 -1.90 9.37
CA LYS A 417 -30.13 -1.67 8.27
C LYS A 417 -30.71 -2.06 6.90
N HIS A 418 -30.11 -1.53 5.83
CA HIS A 418 -30.50 -1.86 4.46
C HIS A 418 -29.92 -3.19 3.93
N SER A 419 -30.60 -3.76 2.94
CA SER A 419 -30.15 -4.84 2.04
C SER A 419 -30.55 -4.52 0.62
N PHE A 420 -29.93 -5.18 -0.37
CA PHE A 420 -30.35 -5.10 -1.76
C PHE A 420 -31.30 -6.23 -2.12
N GLU A 421 -32.37 -5.87 -2.82
CA GLU A 421 -33.22 -6.78 -3.59
C GLU A 421 -33.07 -6.46 -5.08
N PHE A 422 -32.73 -7.46 -5.89
CA PHE A 422 -32.43 -7.28 -7.30
C PHE A 422 -33.62 -7.74 -8.16
N PRO A 423 -33.93 -7.03 -9.26
CA PRO A 423 -34.94 -7.49 -10.20
C PRO A 423 -34.54 -8.86 -10.78
N PRO A 424 -35.51 -9.74 -11.08
CA PRO A 424 -35.24 -11.05 -11.66
C PRO A 424 -34.55 -10.89 -13.02
N ARG A 425 -33.39 -11.54 -13.18
CA ARG A 425 -32.66 -11.51 -14.46
C ARG A 425 -33.52 -12.15 -15.55
N PRO A 426 -33.58 -11.59 -16.77
CA PRO A 426 -34.17 -12.29 -17.91
C PRO A 426 -33.45 -13.62 -18.11
N LYS A 427 -34.21 -14.72 -18.23
CA LYS A 427 -33.66 -16.06 -18.48
C LYS A 427 -32.91 -16.02 -19.81
N LYS A 428 -31.58 -16.23 -19.78
CA LYS A 428 -30.79 -16.44 -21.00
C LYS A 428 -31.38 -17.63 -21.75
N ALA A 429 -31.83 -17.42 -22.99
CA ALA A 429 -32.22 -18.49 -23.89
C ALA A 429 -31.05 -19.47 -24.03
N ALA A 430 -31.30 -20.73 -23.66
CA ALA A 430 -30.31 -21.80 -23.73
C ALA A 430 -29.94 -22.06 -25.20
N LYS A 431 -28.67 -21.83 -25.54
CA LYS A 431 -28.10 -22.19 -26.83
C LYS A 431 -27.95 -23.72 -26.84
N LYS A 432 -28.89 -24.44 -27.46
CA LYS A 432 -28.80 -25.89 -27.68
C LYS A 432 -27.71 -26.20 -28.72
N THR A 433 -26.81 -27.10 -28.34
CA THR A 433 -25.89 -27.83 -29.20
C THR A 433 -26.59 -29.04 -29.85
N ASP A 434 -26.17 -29.32 -31.08
CA ASP A 434 -26.34 -30.52 -31.91
C ASP A 434 -27.73 -30.97 -32.41
N ALA A 435 -27.97 -30.82 -33.72
CA ALA A 435 -27.94 -31.95 -34.68
C ALA A 435 -28.31 -31.52 -36.12
N LYS A 436 -27.41 -31.80 -37.06
CA LYS A 436 -27.62 -32.44 -38.38
C LYS A 436 -28.75 -31.92 -39.32
N LYS A 437 -28.31 -31.46 -40.52
CA LYS A 437 -28.93 -31.47 -41.87
C LYS A 437 -30.44 -31.10 -41.95
N THR A 438 -30.90 -30.22 -42.85
CA THR A 438 -30.82 -30.37 -44.31
C THR A 438 -31.32 -29.08 -44.98
N THR A 439 -30.59 -28.62 -46.00
CA THR A 439 -31.04 -27.93 -47.23
C THR A 439 -32.29 -27.03 -47.21
N THR A 440 -32.12 -25.75 -47.55
CA THR A 440 -32.73 -25.20 -48.78
C THR A 440 -31.92 -24.03 -49.33
N LYS A 441 -31.77 -24.04 -50.66
CA LYS A 441 -31.00 -23.13 -51.51
C LYS A 441 -31.58 -21.71 -51.52
N LYS A 442 -30.71 -20.70 -51.60
CA LYS A 442 -30.87 -19.66 -52.63
C LYS A 442 -29.51 -19.18 -53.11
N ALA A 443 -29.33 -19.30 -54.42
CA ALA A 443 -28.12 -19.07 -55.16
C ALA A 443 -27.89 -17.58 -55.42
N THR A 444 -26.63 -17.19 -55.56
CA THR A 444 -26.17 -16.25 -56.60
C THR A 444 -24.76 -16.65 -57.04
N ALA A 445 -24.55 -16.52 -58.35
CA ALA A 445 -23.50 -17.11 -59.19
C ALA A 445 -22.12 -16.44 -58.99
N LYS A 446 -21.02 -17.20 -58.88
CA LYS A 446 -20.14 -17.74 -59.95
C LYS A 446 -19.11 -16.73 -60.49
N LYS A 447 -17.83 -16.94 -60.14
CA LYS A 447 -16.74 -16.94 -61.14
C LYS A 447 -15.60 -17.85 -60.67
N ALA A 448 -15.15 -18.70 -61.59
CA ALA A 448 -14.19 -19.77 -61.40
C ALA A 448 -12.91 -19.47 -62.18
N THR A 449 -11.78 -20.03 -61.73
CA THR A 449 -10.58 -20.44 -62.49
C THR A 449 -9.89 -21.53 -61.64
N ALA A 450 -10.08 -22.83 -61.94
CA ALA A 450 -9.20 -23.73 -62.72
C ALA A 450 -7.76 -23.85 -62.13
N ALA A 451 -7.43 -24.90 -61.35
CA ALA A 451 -6.82 -26.19 -61.73
C ALA A 451 -5.34 -26.07 -62.18
N LYS A 452 -4.35 -26.93 -61.88
CA LYS A 452 -4.21 -28.30 -61.35
C LYS A 452 -2.67 -28.54 -61.21
N LYS A 453 -2.17 -29.24 -60.18
CA LYS A 453 -1.31 -30.43 -60.33
C LYS A 453 -0.92 -31.05 -58.97
N ALA A 454 -1.02 -32.38 -58.95
CA ALA A 454 -0.62 -33.25 -57.87
C ALA A 454 0.80 -33.78 -58.10
N THR A 455 1.52 -34.12 -57.02
CA THR A 455 2.43 -35.27 -56.95
C THR A 455 2.76 -35.64 -55.50
N ALA A 456 2.12 -36.72 -55.06
CA ALA A 456 2.61 -37.86 -54.29
C ALA A 456 3.96 -37.82 -53.52
N LYS A 457 3.85 -38.21 -52.23
CA LYS A 457 4.57 -39.32 -51.53
C LYS A 457 6.08 -39.11 -51.23
N LYS A 458 6.47 -39.13 -49.95
CA LYS A 458 6.73 -40.33 -49.10
C LYS A 458 7.73 -39.99 -47.98
N THR A 459 7.41 -40.51 -46.80
CA THR A 459 8.24 -40.73 -45.62
C THR A 459 9.57 -41.42 -45.91
N THR A 460 10.63 -41.07 -45.16
CA THR A 460 11.43 -42.02 -44.35
C THR A 460 12.49 -41.33 -43.47
N THR A 461 12.49 -41.77 -42.22
CA THR A 461 13.52 -41.89 -41.20
C THR A 461 14.99 -41.98 -41.66
N ALA A 462 15.87 -41.31 -40.90
CA ALA A 462 17.33 -41.49 -40.95
C ALA A 462 17.85 -42.12 -39.65
N LYS A 463 19.02 -42.76 -39.78
CA LYS A 463 19.49 -43.97 -39.12
C LYS A 463 20.75 -43.68 -38.29
N LYS A 464 20.94 -44.46 -37.21
CA LYS A 464 22.19 -44.63 -36.44
C LYS A 464 23.32 -45.26 -37.25
N THR A 465 24.57 -44.92 -36.88
CA THR A 465 25.82 -45.75 -36.95
C THR A 465 26.86 -45.06 -36.03
N THR A 466 27.28 -45.61 -34.86
CA THR A 466 28.41 -46.56 -34.57
C THR A 466 29.80 -45.93 -34.83
N VAL A 467 30.87 -46.00 -34.00
CA VAL A 467 31.57 -47.15 -33.37
C VAL A 467 32.63 -46.68 -32.32
N ALA A 468 32.67 -47.36 -31.16
CA ALA A 468 33.75 -47.92 -30.29
C ALA A 468 35.11 -47.26 -29.87
N LYS A 469 35.49 -47.67 -28.62
CA LYS A 469 36.83 -47.98 -28.02
C LYS A 469 37.72 -46.77 -27.61
N LYS A 470 38.53 -46.76 -26.54
CA LYS A 470 39.11 -47.79 -25.63
C LYS A 470 39.78 -47.10 -24.41
N THR A 471 39.76 -47.75 -23.24
CA THR A 471 40.81 -47.91 -22.19
C THR A 471 41.56 -46.76 -21.49
N ALA A 472 41.52 -46.85 -20.14
CA ALA A 472 42.61 -46.82 -19.14
C ALA A 472 43.41 -45.52 -18.86
N ALA A 473 43.40 -45.07 -17.59
CA ALA A 473 44.51 -45.23 -16.64
C ALA A 473 44.34 -44.32 -15.41
N ALA A 474 44.68 -44.87 -14.25
CA ALA A 474 44.76 -44.18 -12.97
C ALA A 474 46.01 -43.29 -12.87
N LYS A 475 45.94 -42.19 -12.12
CA LYS A 475 47.06 -41.71 -11.29
C LYS A 475 46.61 -40.84 -10.12
N LYS A 476 47.05 -41.26 -8.93
CA LYS A 476 47.09 -40.54 -7.65
C LYS A 476 48.14 -39.42 -7.68
N THR A 477 47.87 -38.32 -6.97
CA THR A 477 48.81 -37.45 -6.22
C THR A 477 47.94 -36.56 -5.31
N THR A 478 47.78 -36.76 -3.99
CA THR A 478 48.63 -36.45 -2.81
C THR A 478 49.21 -35.03 -2.71
N ALA A 479 49.11 -34.51 -1.48
CA ALA A 479 49.78 -33.35 -0.85
C ALA A 479 49.09 -31.98 -0.99
N ALA A 480 49.01 -31.10 0.00
CA ALA A 480 49.29 -31.18 1.44
C ALA A 480 48.73 -29.91 2.12
N LYS A 481 48.57 -30.04 3.42
CA LYS A 481 48.15 -29.07 4.45
C LYS A 481 49.31 -28.11 4.81
N LYS A 482 49.03 -26.82 5.01
CA LYS A 482 49.74 -25.83 5.86
C LYS A 482 48.78 -24.62 6.02
N THR A 483 48.10 -24.37 7.13
CA THR A 483 48.56 -23.65 8.35
C THR A 483 49.66 -22.60 8.11
N THR A 484 49.23 -21.35 8.02
CA THR A 484 49.60 -20.24 8.91
C THR A 484 48.38 -19.35 9.07
#